data_AF-A0A7W7S270-F1
#
_entry.id   AF-A0A7W7S270-F1
#
_cell.length_a   1.000
_cell.length_b   1.000
_cell.length_c   1.000
_cell.angle_alpha   90.00
_cell.angle_beta   90.00
_cell.angle_gamma   90.00
#
_symmetry.space_group_name_H-M   'P 1'
#
loop_
_entity.id
_entity.type
_entity.pdbx_description
1 polymer ?
#
loop_
_entity_poly.entity_id
_entity_poly.type
_entity_poly.pdbx_seq_one_letter_code
_entity_poly.pdbx_strand_id
1 'polypeptide(L)'
;MTTPSPEGPTGQVRKAPSVSCVFICHDGHGRVLLARRGAGARGEPGTWDCGAGALEYGEPHKFDELGWFTPDALPYPLHSQLAESLRLFASR
;
A
#
# COMPACT_ATOMS: atom_id res chain seq x y z
N MET A 1 31.41 22.59 23.09
CA MET A 1 31.50 21.19 22.64
C MET A 1 30.26 20.48 23.14
N THR A 2 29.26 20.32 22.28
CA THR A 2 27.99 19.68 22.62
C THR A 2 28.12 18.19 22.28
N THR A 3 27.86 17.34 23.26
CA THR A 3 27.81 15.88 23.10
C THR A 3 26.70 15.48 22.11
N PRO A 4 26.95 14.54 21.18
CA PRO A 4 25.89 14.06 20.30
C PRO A 4 24.88 13.22 21.09
N SER A 5 23.59 13.41 20.78
CA SER A 5 22.48 12.60 21.34
C SER A 5 22.52 11.18 20.77
N PRO A 6 22.19 10.13 21.55
CA PRO A 6 22.17 8.78 21.04
C PRO A 6 20.89 8.53 20.22
N GLU A 7 21.12 8.06 19.00
CA GLU A 7 20.33 7.00 18.34
C GLU A 7 18.87 7.32 18.00
N GLY A 8 18.65 7.67 16.72
CA GLY A 8 17.36 7.52 16.08
C GLY A 8 16.88 6.05 16.07
N PRO A 9 15.57 5.79 15.86
CA PRO A 9 14.99 4.47 16.08
C PRO A 9 15.66 3.43 15.17
N THR A 10 16.32 2.47 15.80
CA THR A 10 16.96 1.32 15.16
C THR A 10 15.91 0.53 14.39
N GLY A 11 16.04 0.49 13.06
CA GLY A 11 15.17 -0.32 12.20
C GLY A 11 15.22 -1.78 12.64
N GLN A 12 14.09 -2.30 13.14
CA GLN A 12 14.01 -3.66 13.65
C GLN A 12 14.28 -4.66 12.52
N VAL A 13 15.40 -5.38 12.63
CA VAL A 13 15.76 -6.46 11.71
C VAL A 13 14.70 -7.57 11.82
N ARG A 14 14.04 -7.88 10.71
CA ARG A 14 13.09 -9.01 10.65
C ARG A 14 13.88 -10.30 10.85
N LYS A 15 13.56 -11.05 11.91
CA LYS A 15 14.26 -12.30 12.30
C LYS A 15 13.99 -13.48 11.34
N ALA A 16 13.01 -13.36 10.45
CA ALA A 16 12.58 -14.40 9.51
C ALA A 16 12.05 -13.77 8.21
N PRO A 17 12.09 -14.47 7.07
CA PRO A 17 11.47 -14.00 5.83
C PRO A 17 9.96 -13.76 6.05
N SER A 18 9.44 -12.67 5.48
CA SER A 18 8.01 -12.38 5.47
C SER A 18 7.48 -12.44 4.04
N VAL A 19 6.31 -13.04 3.88
CA VAL A 19 5.60 -13.07 2.60
C VAL A 19 4.45 -12.07 2.64
N SER A 20 4.21 -11.40 1.51
CA SER A 20 3.00 -10.63 1.27
C SER A 20 2.32 -11.13 0.01
N CYS A 21 0.99 -11.23 0.04
CA CYS A 21 0.20 -11.42 -1.16
C CYS A 21 -0.29 -10.05 -1.65
N VAL A 22 -0.16 -9.80 -2.94
CA VAL A 22 -0.73 -8.63 -3.62
C VAL A 22 -1.92 -9.12 -4.44
N PHE A 23 -3.02 -8.39 -4.44
CA PHE A 23 -4.19 -8.71 -5.24
C PHE A 23 -4.68 -7.48 -6.01
N ILE A 24 -5.35 -7.73 -7.13
CA ILE A 24 -6.03 -6.72 -7.92
C ILE A 24 -7.49 -7.17 -8.03
N CYS A 25 -8.40 -6.37 -7.50
CA CYS A 25 -9.83 -6.55 -7.72
C CYS A 25 -10.24 -5.70 -8.93
N HIS A 26 -10.92 -6.31 -9.90
CA HIS A 26 -11.46 -5.62 -11.07
C HIS A 26 -12.94 -5.92 -11.23
N ASP A 27 -13.67 -5.00 -11.85
CA ASP A 27 -15.12 -5.14 -12.07
C ASP A 27 -15.48 -5.87 -13.38
N GLY A 28 -14.48 -6.22 -14.19
CA GLY A 28 -14.67 -6.84 -15.51
C GLY A 28 -14.97 -5.85 -16.63
N HIS A 29 -15.13 -4.55 -16.31
CA HIS A 29 -15.36 -3.45 -17.25
C HIS A 29 -14.16 -2.50 -17.34
N GLY A 30 -12.98 -2.97 -16.93
CA GLY A 30 -11.73 -2.21 -17.03
C GLY A 30 -11.45 -1.28 -15.86
N ARG A 31 -12.23 -1.33 -14.76
CA ARG A 31 -11.90 -0.61 -13.53
C ARG A 31 -11.26 -1.52 -12.50
N VAL A 32 -10.34 -0.95 -11.72
CA VAL A 32 -9.69 -1.60 -10.58
C VAL A 32 -10.10 -0.92 -9.29
N LEU A 33 -10.30 -1.71 -8.24
CA LEU A 33 -10.55 -1.21 -6.90
C LEU A 33 -9.21 -0.82 -6.26
N LEU A 34 -9.13 0.42 -5.80
CA LEU A 34 -8.01 0.92 -5.00
C LEU A 34 -8.51 1.39 -3.64
N ALA A 35 -7.65 1.28 -2.64
CA ALA A 35 -7.88 1.77 -1.29
C ALA A 35 -6.87 2.87 -0.96
N ARG A 36 -7.34 4.00 -0.42
CA ARG A 36 -6.47 5.03 0.12
C ARG A 36 -6.01 4.60 1.50
N ARG A 37 -4.69 4.48 1.67
CA ARG A 37 -4.06 4.06 2.92
C ARG A 37 -4.32 5.11 4.00
N GLY A 38 -4.87 4.66 5.12
CA GLY A 38 -5.22 5.54 6.23
C GLY A 38 -4.03 5.91 7.09
N ALA A 39 -4.24 6.82 8.04
CA ALA A 39 -3.21 7.23 9.01
C ALA A 39 -2.65 6.05 9.85
N GLY A 40 -3.44 4.99 9.99
CA GLY A 40 -3.07 3.74 10.66
C GLY A 40 -2.16 2.81 9.85
N ALA A 41 -1.93 3.10 8.57
CA ALA A 41 -1.12 2.26 7.71
C ALA A 41 0.36 2.32 8.10
N ARG A 42 1.02 1.16 8.17
CA ARG A 42 2.45 1.05 8.55
C ARG A 42 3.41 1.86 7.65
N GLY A 43 3.03 2.09 6.41
CA GLY A 43 3.86 2.78 5.42
C GLY A 43 3.00 3.50 4.40
N GLU A 44 3.54 4.60 3.87
CA GLU A 44 2.91 5.47 2.88
C GLU A 44 1.42 5.82 3.16
N PRO A 45 1.06 6.39 4.33
CA PRO A 45 -0.29 6.91 4.55
C PRO A 45 -0.69 7.95 3.49
N GLY A 46 -1.96 7.96 3.12
CA GLY A 46 -2.54 8.88 2.13
C GLY A 46 -2.38 8.45 0.68
N THR A 47 -1.55 7.44 0.37
CA THR A 47 -1.40 6.93 -0.99
C THR A 47 -2.46 5.87 -1.34
N TRP A 48 -2.76 5.74 -2.61
CA TRP A 48 -3.68 4.73 -3.15
C TRP A 48 -2.93 3.46 -3.52
N ASP A 49 -3.47 2.32 -3.11
CA ASP A 49 -2.90 1.00 -3.32
C ASP A 49 -3.98 -0.02 -3.72
N CYS A 50 -3.60 -1.06 -4.43
CA CYS A 50 -4.47 -2.18 -4.80
C CYS A 50 -4.69 -3.18 -3.67
N GLY A 51 -3.85 -3.11 -2.63
CA GLY A 51 -3.91 -3.98 -1.46
C GLY A 51 -2.75 -4.97 -1.43
N ALA A 52 -1.97 -4.90 -0.35
CA ALA A 52 -0.83 -5.78 -0.11
C ALA A 52 -0.49 -5.86 1.38
N GLY A 53 0.24 -6.91 1.76
CA GLY A 53 0.86 -7.05 3.08
C GLY A 53 0.07 -7.91 4.06
N ALA A 54 0.41 -7.80 5.35
CA ALA A 54 -0.30 -8.48 6.42
C ALA A 54 -1.63 -7.76 6.68
N LEU A 55 -2.70 -8.25 6.06
CA LEU A 55 -4.07 -7.86 6.36
C LEU A 55 -4.61 -8.78 7.44
N GLU A 56 -5.09 -8.21 8.53
CA GLU A 56 -5.81 -8.93 9.57
C GLU A 56 -7.28 -8.47 9.60
N TYR A 57 -8.17 -9.33 10.08
CA TYR A 57 -9.56 -8.95 10.26
C TYR A 57 -9.68 -7.91 11.38
N GLY A 58 -10.53 -6.89 11.18
CA GLY A 58 -10.82 -5.89 12.21
C GLY A 58 -9.88 -4.67 12.25
N GLU A 59 -9.25 -4.32 11.12
CA GLU A 59 -8.35 -3.17 11.02
C GLU A 59 -8.93 -2.01 10.17
N PRO A 60 -10.07 -1.40 10.56
CA PRO A 60 -10.77 -0.39 9.74
C PRO A 60 -9.98 0.91 9.54
N HIS A 61 -8.93 1.14 10.33
CA HIS A 61 -8.08 2.34 10.31
C HIS A 61 -6.92 2.24 9.30
N LYS A 62 -6.76 1.08 8.62
CA LYS A 62 -5.72 0.89 7.60
C LYS A 62 -6.07 1.55 6.27
N PHE A 63 -7.36 1.77 6.00
CA PHE A 63 -7.84 2.39 4.78
C PHE A 63 -8.95 3.38 5.11
N ASP A 64 -8.83 4.60 4.61
CA ASP A 64 -9.80 5.67 4.91
C ASP A 64 -10.77 5.90 3.74
N GLU A 65 -10.52 5.29 2.57
CA GLU A 65 -11.32 5.45 1.37
C GLU A 65 -11.16 4.28 0.39
N LEU A 66 -12.21 3.97 -0.37
CA LEU A 66 -12.22 2.98 -1.45
C LEU A 66 -12.77 3.62 -2.73
N GLY A 67 -12.21 3.25 -3.89
CA GLY A 67 -12.67 3.77 -5.17
C GLY A 67 -12.36 2.85 -6.35
N TRP A 68 -13.22 2.90 -7.36
CA TRP A 68 -13.04 2.20 -8.64
C TRP A 68 -12.49 3.16 -9.69
N PHE A 69 -11.36 2.82 -10.29
CA PHE A 69 -10.66 3.69 -11.22
C PHE A 69 -10.29 2.95 -12.50
N THR A 70 -10.32 3.67 -13.62
CA THR A 70 -9.72 3.17 -14.86
C THR A 70 -8.21 3.39 -14.84
N PRO A 71 -7.40 2.57 -15.53
CA PRO A 71 -5.94 2.74 -15.58
C PRO A 71 -5.47 4.09 -16.14
N ASP A 72 -6.29 4.77 -16.94
CA ASP A 72 -6.02 6.10 -17.50
C ASP A 72 -6.45 7.27 -16.59
N ALA A 73 -7.23 6.98 -15.54
CA ALA A 73 -7.75 7.98 -14.59
C ALA A 73 -7.50 7.55 -13.13
N LEU A 74 -6.24 7.20 -12.83
CA LEU A 74 -5.83 6.83 -11.47
C LEU A 74 -5.82 8.04 -10.53
N PRO A 75 -6.15 7.84 -9.24
CA PRO A 75 -6.11 8.90 -8.24
C PRO A 75 -4.65 9.26 -7.88
N TYR A 76 -4.46 10.31 -7.09
CA TYR A 76 -3.14 10.71 -6.58
C TYR A 76 -3.21 10.99 -5.07
N PRO A 77 -2.15 10.70 -4.28
CA PRO A 77 -0.89 10.05 -4.67
C PRO A 77 -1.00 8.52 -4.77
N LEU A 78 -0.16 7.88 -5.60
CA LEU A 78 -0.10 6.43 -5.73
C LEU A 78 0.98 5.84 -4.82
N HIS A 79 0.70 4.65 -4.28
CA HIS A 79 1.69 3.87 -3.54
C HIS A 79 2.85 3.48 -4.45
N SER A 80 4.08 3.53 -3.94
CA SER A 80 5.31 3.35 -4.72
C SER A 80 5.37 2.04 -5.52
N GLN A 81 4.67 0.99 -5.06
CA GLN A 81 4.63 -0.34 -5.70
C GLN A 81 3.40 -0.59 -6.59
N LEU A 82 2.44 0.34 -6.63
CA LEU A 82 1.18 0.11 -7.36
C LEU A 82 1.41 -0.01 -8.87
N ALA A 83 2.32 0.80 -9.43
CA ALA A 83 2.57 0.83 -10.86
C ALA A 83 2.99 -0.55 -11.42
N GLU A 84 3.88 -1.26 -10.73
CA GLU A 84 4.31 -2.59 -11.17
C GLU A 84 3.20 -3.64 -11.04
N SER A 85 2.38 -3.53 -9.99
CA SER A 85 1.24 -4.43 -9.79
C SER A 85 0.20 -4.28 -10.92
N LEU A 86 -0.09 -3.04 -11.34
CA LEU A 86 -0.97 -2.75 -12.47
C LEU A 86 -0.39 -3.23 -13.81
N ARG A 87 0.93 -3.08 -14.01
CA ARG A 87 1.60 -3.60 -15.22
C ARG A 87 1.48 -5.13 -15.32
N LEU A 88 1.73 -5.85 -14.23
CA LEU A 88 1.60 -7.30 -14.18
C LEU A 88 0.17 -7.78 -14.39
N PHE A 89 -0.82 -6.99 -13.95
CA PHE A 89 -2.22 -7.27 -14.22
C PHE A 89 -2.56 -7.06 -15.70
N ALA A 90 -2.09 -5.98 -16.30
CA ALA A 90 -2.33 -5.67 -17.71
C ALA A 90 -1.65 -6.64 -18.69
N SER A 91 -0.67 -7.42 -18.23
CA SER A 91 0.02 -8.43 -19.04
C SER A 91 -0.60 -9.83 -18.98
N ARG A 92 -1.76 -10.00 -18.34
CA ARG A 92 -2.52 -11.26 -18.27
C ARG A 92 -3.51 -11.35 -19.42
#